data_AF-A0A316HBY9-F1
#
_entry.id   AF-A0A316HBY9-F1
#
_cell.length_a   1.000
_cell.length_b   1.000
_cell.length_c   1.000
_cell.angle_alpha   90.00
_cell.angle_beta   90.00
_cell.angle_gamma   90.00
#
_symmetry.space_group_name_H-M   'P 1'
#
loop_
_entity.id
_entity.type
_entity.pdbx_description
1 polymer ?
#
loop_
_entity_poly.entity_id
_entity_poly.type
_entity_poly.pdbx_seq_one_letter_code
_entity_poly.pdbx_strand_id
1 'polypeptide(L)'
;MALTDDEFREEYKPLYIPAHFEIRDTQQNKIVFALAQLGEGSAEDVIKKLETLQPGLTNEQLKAITKTVLADLYDKGLLKGEEHGGQMRYNLSKITEANAGSTDAGEALTGLS
;
A
#
# COMPACT_ATOMS: atom_id res chain seq x y z
N MET A 1 -14.75 -9.83 -23.02
CA MET A 1 -15.49 -10.34 -21.85
C MET A 1 -15.75 -9.12 -20.97
N ALA A 2 -17.02 -8.74 -20.78
CA ALA A 2 -17.36 -7.67 -19.85
C ALA A 2 -17.28 -8.26 -18.43
N LEU A 3 -16.40 -7.72 -17.59
CA LEU A 3 -16.34 -8.04 -16.17
C LEU A 3 -17.74 -7.83 -15.57
N THR A 4 -18.18 -8.77 -14.75
CA THR A 4 -19.50 -8.67 -14.12
C THR A 4 -19.50 -7.51 -13.11
N ASP A 5 -20.66 -6.87 -12.89
CA ASP A 5 -20.80 -5.73 -11.98
C ASP A 5 -20.32 -6.06 -10.55
N ASP A 6 -20.36 -7.34 -10.15
CA ASP A 6 -19.81 -7.86 -8.89
C ASP A 6 -18.27 -7.83 -8.87
N GLU A 7 -17.59 -8.28 -9.92
CA GLU A 7 -16.12 -8.21 -10.02
C GLU A 7 -15.64 -6.75 -9.98
N PHE A 8 -16.40 -5.85 -10.62
CA PHE A 8 -16.12 -4.41 -10.60
C PHE A 8 -16.34 -3.79 -9.21
N ARG A 9 -17.23 -4.32 -8.37
CA ARG A 9 -17.40 -3.81 -7.00
C ARG A 9 -16.33 -4.30 -6.05
N GLU A 10 -15.82 -5.50 -6.23
CA GLU A 10 -14.78 -6.06 -5.36
C GLU A 10 -13.42 -5.39 -5.59
N GLU A 11 -13.10 -5.08 -6.84
CA GLU A 11 -11.83 -4.46 -7.22
C GLU A 11 -11.71 -2.98 -6.77
N TYR A 12 -12.85 -2.32 -6.53
CA TYR A 12 -12.93 -0.92 -6.12
C TYR A 12 -13.35 -0.73 -4.65
N LYS A 13 -13.24 -1.78 -3.81
CA LYS A 13 -13.50 -1.63 -2.37
C LYS A 13 -12.45 -0.70 -1.74
N PRO A 14 -12.87 0.23 -0.86
CA PRO A 14 -11.93 1.07 -0.13
C PRO A 14 -11.00 0.20 0.72
N LEU A 15 -9.74 0.63 0.82
CA LEU A 15 -8.74 -0.06 1.63
C LEU A 15 -9.24 -0.16 3.08
N TYR A 16 -9.40 -1.39 3.55
CA TYR A 16 -9.74 -1.64 4.94
C TYR A 16 -8.54 -1.36 5.83
N ILE A 17 -8.67 -0.41 6.76
CA ILE A 17 -7.67 -0.13 7.79
C ILE A 17 -8.16 -0.75 9.10
N PRO A 18 -7.48 -1.78 9.63
CA PRO A 18 -7.84 -2.35 10.91
C PRO A 18 -7.64 -1.33 12.05
N ALA A 19 -8.53 -1.36 13.04
CA ALA A 19 -8.48 -0.43 14.17
C ALA A 19 -7.42 -0.80 15.23
N HIS A 20 -6.98 -2.07 15.25
CA HIS A 20 -6.03 -2.60 16.21
C HIS A 20 -5.15 -3.68 15.56
N PHE A 21 -3.97 -3.90 16.12
CA PHE A 21 -3.05 -4.94 15.65
C PHE A 21 -3.47 -6.31 16.17
N GLU A 22 -3.81 -7.22 15.27
CA GLU A 22 -4.17 -8.60 15.60
C GLU A 22 -3.13 -9.59 15.06
N ILE A 23 -2.57 -10.43 15.95
CA ILE A 23 -1.52 -11.40 15.57
C ILE A 23 -2.03 -12.45 14.59
N ARG A 24 -3.34 -12.76 14.61
CA ARG A 24 -3.96 -13.75 13.71
C ARG A 24 -4.47 -13.14 12.41
N ASP A 25 -4.27 -11.84 12.22
CA ASP A 25 -4.70 -11.13 11.02
C ASP A 25 -3.80 -11.45 9.81
N THR A 26 -4.31 -11.11 8.63
CA THR A 26 -3.56 -11.19 7.37
C THR A 26 -2.33 -10.30 7.41
N GLN A 27 -1.30 -10.67 6.66
CA GLN A 27 -0.09 -9.84 6.58
C GLN A 27 -0.38 -8.46 6.01
N GLN A 28 -1.26 -8.36 5.01
CA GLN A 28 -1.71 -7.08 4.47
C GLN A 28 -2.33 -6.19 5.55
N ASN A 29 -3.25 -6.69 6.37
CA ASN A 29 -3.87 -5.90 7.43
C ASN A 29 -2.86 -5.44 8.47
N LYS A 30 -1.90 -6.30 8.86
CA LYS A 30 -0.80 -5.92 9.75
C LYS A 30 0.08 -4.81 9.15
N ILE A 31 0.39 -4.91 7.86
CA ILE A 31 1.18 -3.92 7.11
C ILE A 31 0.42 -2.58 7.05
N VAL A 32 -0.86 -2.61 6.68
CA VAL A 32 -1.73 -1.43 6.62
C VAL A 32 -1.88 -0.79 8.00
N PHE A 33 -2.06 -1.59 9.06
CA PHE A 33 -2.10 -1.10 10.43
C PHE A 33 -0.80 -0.39 10.82
N ALA A 34 0.34 -1.02 10.54
CA ALA A 34 1.65 -0.46 10.86
C ALA A 34 1.88 0.86 10.10
N LEU A 35 1.51 0.92 8.82
CA LEU A 35 1.56 2.16 8.03
C LEU A 35 0.62 3.23 8.60
N ALA A 36 -0.60 2.86 9.01
CA ALA A 36 -1.56 3.78 9.64
C ALA A 36 -1.02 4.38 10.95
N GLN A 37 -0.32 3.58 11.75
CA GLN A 37 0.33 4.06 12.96
C GLN A 37 1.50 5.01 12.69
N LEU A 38 2.20 4.81 11.56
CA LEU A 38 3.30 5.69 11.15
C LEU A 38 2.78 6.99 10.53
N GLY A 39 1.58 6.96 9.93
CA GLY A 39 1.03 8.03 9.10
C GLY A 39 1.67 8.03 7.71
N GLU A 40 2.99 8.03 7.66
CA GLU A 40 3.79 7.91 6.44
C GLU A 40 5.07 7.12 6.72
N GLY A 41 5.48 6.26 5.80
CA GLY A 41 6.75 5.55 5.92
C GLY A 41 7.14 4.72 4.71
N SER A 42 8.42 4.37 4.66
CA SER A 42 8.93 3.40 3.69
C SER A 42 8.58 1.97 4.09
N ALA A 43 8.81 1.01 3.18
CA ALA A 43 8.69 -0.41 3.52
C ALA A 43 9.54 -0.80 4.73
N GLU A 44 10.73 -0.20 4.89
CA GLU A 44 11.62 -0.47 6.02
C GLU A 44 11.06 0.07 7.34
N ASP A 45 10.44 1.25 7.31
CA ASP A 45 9.78 1.84 8.49
C ASP A 45 8.61 0.97 8.94
N VAL A 46 7.81 0.48 7.99
CA VAL A 46 6.71 -0.46 8.26
C VAL A 46 7.23 -1.75 8.88
N ILE A 47 8.30 -2.32 8.34
CA ILE A 47 8.93 -3.54 8.89
C ILE A 47 9.41 -3.30 10.33
N LYS A 48 10.11 -2.18 10.60
CA LYS A 48 10.55 -1.83 11.96
C LYS A 48 9.37 -1.68 12.93
N LYS A 49 8.26 -1.09 12.45
CA LYS A 49 7.04 -0.97 13.24
C LYS A 49 6.41 -2.33 13.53
N LEU A 50 6.36 -3.23 12.54
CA LEU A 50 5.89 -4.61 12.73
C LEU A 50 6.74 -5.37 13.74
N GLU A 51 8.06 -5.22 13.71
CA GLU A 51 8.95 -5.84 14.70
C GLU A 51 8.73 -5.28 16.11
N THR A 52 8.37 -4.00 16.23
CA THR A 52 8.03 -3.38 17.51
C THR A 52 6.70 -3.90 18.05
N LEU A 53 5.71 -4.14 17.17
CA LEU A 53 4.39 -4.66 17.54
C LEU A 53 4.43 -6.15 17.88
N GLN A 54 5.24 -6.92 17.14
CA GLN A 54 5.43 -8.34 17.36
C GLN A 54 6.91 -8.71 17.14
N PRO A 55 7.71 -8.74 18.22
CA PRO A 55 9.12 -9.10 18.14
C PRO A 55 9.32 -10.51 17.56
N GLY A 56 10.25 -10.67 16.62
CA GLY A 56 10.52 -11.96 15.97
C GLY A 56 9.51 -12.32 14.86
N LEU A 57 8.58 -11.42 14.52
CA LEU A 57 7.73 -11.56 13.33
C LEU A 57 8.54 -11.33 12.04
N THR A 58 9.56 -10.47 12.10
CA THR A 58 10.30 -10.04 10.91
C THR A 58 11.23 -11.13 10.41
N ASN A 59 10.91 -11.68 9.24
CA ASN A 59 11.77 -12.58 8.48
C ASN A 59 11.91 -12.08 7.03
N GLU A 60 12.80 -12.69 6.24
CA GLU A 60 13.02 -12.27 4.84
C GLU A 60 11.74 -12.34 3.99
N GLN A 61 10.89 -13.33 4.27
CA GLN A 61 9.60 -13.48 3.60
C GLN A 61 8.66 -12.29 3.90
N LEU A 62 8.55 -11.86 5.16
CA LEU A 62 7.74 -10.70 5.55
C LEU A 62 8.28 -9.43 4.90
N LYS A 63 9.61 -9.26 4.82
CA LYS A 63 10.20 -8.09 4.15
C LYS A 63 9.79 -8.03 2.67
N ALA A 64 9.82 -9.17 1.97
CA ALA A 64 9.38 -9.25 0.58
C ALA A 64 7.87 -8.94 0.46
N ILE A 65 7.05 -9.56 1.33
CA ILE A 65 5.61 -9.36 1.33
C ILE A 65 5.23 -7.91 1.63
N THR A 66 5.90 -7.26 2.58
CA THR A 66 5.67 -5.83 2.87
C THR A 66 5.94 -4.96 1.65
N LYS A 67 7.03 -5.21 0.91
CA LYS A 67 7.33 -4.46 -0.32
C LYS A 67 6.26 -4.71 -1.39
N THR A 68 5.87 -5.97 -1.61
CA THR A 68 4.86 -6.33 -2.59
C THR A 68 3.49 -5.74 -2.26
N VAL A 69 3.06 -5.82 -1.01
CA VAL A 69 1.76 -5.27 -0.56
C VAL A 69 1.74 -3.76 -0.72
N LEU A 70 2.78 -3.04 -0.28
CA LEU A 70 2.81 -1.58 -0.42
C LEU A 70 2.82 -1.14 -1.89
N ALA A 71 3.57 -1.85 -2.74
CA ALA A 71 3.59 -1.58 -4.17
C ALA A 71 2.23 -1.88 -4.83
N ASP A 72 1.60 -3.01 -4.53
CA ASP A 72 0.28 -3.40 -5.05
C ASP A 72 -0.81 -2.40 -4.62
N LEU A 73 -0.81 -1.98 -3.35
CA LEU A 73 -1.77 -0.98 -2.86
C LEU A 73 -1.52 0.41 -3.46
N TYR A 74 -0.28 0.76 -3.77
CA TYR A 74 0.06 1.99 -4.50
C TYR A 74 -0.38 1.94 -5.96
N ASP A 75 -0.11 0.84 -6.66
CA ASP A 75 -0.51 0.60 -8.05
C ASP A 75 -2.04 0.67 -8.22
N LYS A 76 -2.77 0.11 -7.25
CA LYS A 76 -4.24 0.21 -7.14
C LYS A 76 -4.74 1.61 -6.74
N GLY A 77 -3.85 2.57 -6.49
CA GLY A 77 -4.19 3.92 -6.09
C GLY A 77 -4.78 4.03 -4.68
N LEU A 78 -4.68 2.98 -3.86
CA LEU A 78 -5.18 2.92 -2.48
C LEU A 78 -4.22 3.59 -1.47
N LEU A 79 -2.95 3.74 -1.85
CA LEU A 79 -1.94 4.51 -1.12
C LEU A 79 -1.49 5.73 -1.92
N LYS A 80 -0.99 6.76 -1.23
CA LYS A 80 -0.07 7.73 -1.82
C LYS A 80 1.34 7.19 -1.70
N GLY A 81 2.15 7.43 -2.71
CA GLY A 81 3.58 7.10 -2.74
C GLY A 81 4.34 8.31 -3.24
N GLU A 82 5.33 8.75 -2.48
CA GLU A 82 6.23 9.85 -2.85
C GLU A 82 7.68 9.37 -2.75
N GLU A 83 8.47 9.63 -3.78
CA GLU A 83 9.90 9.33 -3.73
C GLU A 83 10.64 10.42 -2.97
N HIS A 84 11.24 10.05 -1.84
CA HIS A 84 12.08 10.94 -1.05
C HIS A 84 13.48 10.33 -0.94
N GLY A 85 14.46 10.97 -1.56
CA GLY A 85 15.87 10.56 -1.46
C GLY A 85 16.16 9.17 -2.03
N GLY A 86 15.45 8.77 -3.10
CA GLY A 86 15.59 7.44 -3.72
C GLY A 86 14.84 6.32 -2.99
N GLN A 87 13.99 6.66 -2.02
CA GLN A 87 13.14 5.70 -1.31
C GLN A 87 11.68 6.09 -1.42
N MET A 88 10.84 5.13 -1.83
CA MET A 88 9.39 5.31 -1.86
C MET A 88 8.83 5.35 -0.44
N ARG A 89 8.14 6.44 -0.11
CA ARG A 89 7.40 6.63 1.14
C ARG A 89 5.91 6.53 0.85
N TYR A 90 5.23 5.68 1.61
CA TYR A 90 3.80 5.41 1.44
C TYR A 90 2.99 6.13 2.52
N ASN A 91 1.76 6.50 2.20
CA ASN A 91 0.83 7.14 3.14
C ASN A 91 -0.62 6.76 2.80
N LEU A 92 -1.48 6.62 3.82
CA LEU A 92 -2.90 6.27 3.71
C LEU A 92 -3.84 7.47 3.48
N SER A 93 -3.32 8.70 3.37
CA SER A 93 -4.07 9.97 3.34
C SER A 93 -4.98 10.17 2.12
N LYS A 94 -5.03 9.23 1.16
CA LYS A 94 -6.01 9.25 0.06
C LYS A 94 -7.45 9.01 0.51
N ILE A 95 -7.69 8.62 1.76
CA ILE A 95 -9.04 8.34 2.27
C ILE A 95 -9.76 9.62 2.74
N THR A 96 -9.06 10.73 2.97
CA THR A 96 -9.66 11.98 3.48
C THR A 96 -10.09 12.97 2.40
N GLU A 97 -9.54 12.85 1.18
CA GLU A 97 -9.95 13.66 0.03
C GLU A 97 -10.25 12.72 -1.14
N ALA A 98 -11.48 12.79 -1.67
CA ALA A 98 -11.86 12.08 -2.87
C ALA A 98 -10.83 12.38 -3.98
N ASN A 99 -10.16 11.36 -4.50
CA ASN A 99 -9.25 11.55 -5.61
C ASN A 99 -10.04 12.04 -6.82
N ALA A 100 -9.92 13.32 -7.13
CA ALA A 100 -9.99 13.78 -8.50
C ALA A 100 -8.90 13.00 -9.25
N GLY A 101 -9.34 12.07 -10.10
CA GLY A 101 -8.46 11.14 -10.81
C GLY A 101 -7.33 11.88 -11.51
N SER A 102 -6.10 11.55 -11.13
CA SER A 102 -4.95 11.69 -12.02
C SER A 102 -4.52 10.28 -12.33
N THR A 103 -5.07 9.77 -13.43
CA THR A 103 -4.49 8.66 -14.17
C THR A 103 -3.09 9.12 -14.56
N ASP A 104 -2.07 8.69 -13.83
CA ASP A 104 -0.71 8.78 -14.34
C ASP A 104 -0.64 7.79 -15.50
N ALA A 105 -0.89 8.31 -16.69
CA ALA A 105 -0.68 7.60 -17.93
C ALA A 105 0.84 7.45 -18.07
N GLY A 106 1.32 6.28 -17.65
CA GLY A 106 2.68 5.83 -17.92
C GLY A 106 3.05 6.03 -19.39
N GLU A 107 4.27 6.52 -19.57
CA GLU A 107 5.06 6.62 -20.79
C GLU A 107 4.48 5.94 -22.05
N ALA A 108 4.21 6.75 -23.07
CA ALA A 108 4.42 6.34 -24.45
C ALA A 108 5.61 7.11 -25.02
N LEU A 109 6.77 6.46 -24.96
CA LEU A 109 7.89 6.69 -25.87
C LEU A 109 7.37 6.77 -27.31
N THR A 110 7.67 7.85 -28.03
CA THR A 110 8.34 7.79 -29.33
C THR A 110 8.70 9.21 -29.74
N GLY A 111 10.00 9.52 -29.73
CA GLY A 111 10.51 10.55 -30.62
C GLY A 111 10.31 10.10 -32.06
N LEU A 112 9.99 11.04 -32.94
CA LEU A 112 10.34 10.97 -34.35
C LEU A 112 10.55 12.40 -34.84
N SER A 113 11.67 12.53 -35.56
CA SER A 113 12.27 13.70 -36.18
C SER A 113 11.34 14.52 -37.07
#